data_AF-A0A371QMP3-F1
#
_entry.id   AF-A0A371QMP3-F1
#
_cell.length_a   1.000
_cell.length_b   1.000
_cell.length_c   1.000
_cell.angle_alpha   90.00
_cell.angle_beta   90.00
_cell.angle_gamma   90.00
#
_symmetry.space_group_name_H-M   'P 1'
#
loop_
_entity.id
_entity.type
_entity.pdbx_description
1 polymer ?
#
loop_
_entity_poly.entity_id
_entity_poly.type
_entity_poly.pdbx_seq_one_letter_code
_entity_poly.pdbx_strand_id
1 'polypeptide(L)'
;MIQETEVQEKEGQYNRIQLVRSGKKGGPVVVLFVGIHGNETAGVSAVVNVLKQYSKKKNSLNGTLYAIKGNIEALNRGVRYIDTDLNRLWEVFGTDRDYSETINSSGQEPSEYYESLKIKSTIEDILEKHSPNDQDIIFADLHTTSSESCAFILLNDTLKNREIARKFPVPQVLGIEENIHGTLLSYINNLGYRAVGFEAGAHTASASVSKSEAFIHLLLHYTGLQNLDEESLKAAEQEIQADATVPDTYYEIRYHHYVEDPETFDMFPGFHNFDRVEKETPLAYENGELIKAPVSGRIFMPLYQKRGNDGFLILDEVSPFWLTLSSWFRNSSAHAILQYLPGVTKVSRQVYEVDRRIAKFLVKEIFHLLGYRVLEKNEFTYICFRR
;
A
#
# COMPACT_ATOMS: atom_id res chain seq x y z
N MET A 1 -17.27 -14.21 33.26
CA MET A 1 -16.19 -13.23 33.51
C MET A 1 -16.10 -12.33 32.30
N ILE A 2 -16.53 -11.08 32.43
CA ILE A 2 -16.44 -10.07 31.37
C ILE A 2 -14.96 -9.68 31.30
N GLN A 3 -14.27 -9.99 30.20
CA GLN A 3 -12.89 -9.56 29.99
C GLN A 3 -12.88 -8.03 29.83
N GLU A 4 -12.13 -7.34 30.69
CA GLU A 4 -11.97 -5.89 30.64
C GLU A 4 -11.27 -5.48 29.33
N THR A 5 -11.80 -4.44 28.69
CA THR A 5 -11.14 -3.81 27.53
C THR A 5 -10.09 -2.85 28.06
N GLU A 6 -8.83 -3.11 27.77
CA GLU A 6 -7.73 -2.24 28.12
C GLU A 6 -7.48 -1.25 26.97
N VAL A 7 -7.66 0.04 27.25
CA VAL A 7 -7.27 1.13 26.35
C VAL A 7 -6.11 1.86 27.01
N GLN A 8 -4.92 1.79 26.41
CA GLN A 8 -3.74 2.51 26.89
C GLN A 8 -3.50 3.76 26.04
N GLU A 9 -3.55 4.93 26.68
CA GLU A 9 -3.08 6.21 26.15
C GLU A 9 -1.95 6.71 27.07
N LYS A 10 -0.72 6.89 26.57
CA LYS A 10 0.36 7.58 27.31
C LYS A 10 0.29 9.08 26.99
N GLU A 11 0.45 9.93 28.01
CA GLU A 11 0.24 11.40 27.94
C GLU A 11 1.16 12.12 26.93
N GLY A 12 0.55 12.98 26.09
CA GLY A 12 1.18 13.85 25.09
C GLY A 12 0.16 14.26 24.01
N GLN A 13 0.34 15.42 23.34
CA GLN A 13 -0.64 15.96 22.38
C GLN A 13 -0.91 15.01 21.19
N TYR A 14 0.04 14.11 20.87
CA TYR A 14 -0.15 12.95 20.01
C TYR A 14 0.70 11.76 20.49
N ASN A 15 0.11 10.79 21.20
CA ASN A 15 0.77 9.51 21.45
C ASN A 15 0.91 8.72 20.13
N ARG A 16 2.10 8.14 19.87
CA ARG A 16 2.39 7.37 18.64
C ARG A 16 1.51 6.14 18.52
N ILE A 17 1.28 5.43 19.63
CA ILE A 17 0.57 4.14 19.63
C ILE A 17 -0.71 4.27 20.44
N GLN A 18 -1.82 3.84 19.88
CA GLN A 18 -3.05 3.57 20.60
C GLN A 18 -3.34 2.07 20.52
N LEU A 19 -3.68 1.49 21.67
CA LEU A 19 -3.91 0.05 21.81
C LEU A 19 -5.30 -0.19 22.37
N VAL A 20 -6.06 -1.06 21.71
CA VAL A 20 -7.26 -1.66 22.26
C VAL A 20 -7.10 -3.17 22.25
N ARG A 21 -7.29 -3.78 23.42
CA ARG A 21 -7.26 -5.23 23.56
C ARG A 21 -8.42 -5.72 24.40
N SER A 22 -9.08 -6.76 23.88
CA SER A 22 -10.11 -7.52 24.58
C SER A 22 -10.11 -8.96 24.06
N GLY A 23 -10.81 -9.88 24.71
CA GLY A 23 -10.92 -11.26 24.22
C GLY A 23 -9.77 -12.19 24.60
N LYS A 24 -9.76 -13.40 24.01
CA LYS A 24 -8.81 -14.47 24.35
C LYS A 24 -7.37 -14.14 23.91
N LYS A 25 -6.41 -14.56 24.73
CA LYS A 25 -4.99 -14.59 24.36
C LYS A 25 -4.82 -15.50 23.13
N GLY A 26 -4.21 -15.00 22.06
CA GLY A 26 -4.06 -15.74 20.79
C GLY A 26 -5.04 -15.35 19.67
N GLY A 27 -5.91 -14.36 19.86
CA GLY A 27 -6.77 -13.84 18.78
C GLY A 27 -6.01 -13.10 17.67
N PRO A 28 -6.67 -12.70 16.56
CA PRO A 28 -6.02 -11.96 15.49
C PRO A 28 -5.43 -10.62 15.97
N VAL A 29 -4.47 -10.10 15.22
CA VAL A 29 -3.84 -8.80 15.48
C VAL A 29 -3.96 -7.93 14.25
N VAL A 30 -4.58 -6.76 14.40
CA VAL A 30 -4.66 -5.74 13.35
C VAL A 30 -3.80 -4.56 13.75
N VAL A 31 -2.94 -4.12 12.85
CA VAL A 31 -2.09 -2.93 13.04
C VAL A 31 -2.43 -1.91 11.95
N LEU A 32 -2.90 -0.74 12.36
CA LEU A 32 -3.24 0.36 11.47
C LEU A 32 -2.11 1.39 11.49
N PHE A 33 -1.58 1.74 10.33
CA PHE A 33 -0.77 2.95 10.16
C PHE A 33 -1.65 4.08 9.66
N VAL A 34 -1.50 5.26 10.27
CA VAL A 34 -2.24 6.47 9.89
C VAL A 34 -1.32 7.67 9.95
N GLY A 35 -1.50 8.63 9.03
CA GLY A 35 -0.71 9.86 9.03
C GLY A 35 0.77 9.63 8.74
N ILE A 36 1.09 8.66 7.88
CA ILE A 36 2.42 8.53 7.28
C ILE A 36 2.76 9.83 6.53
N HIS A 37 1.78 10.40 5.83
CA HIS A 37 1.81 11.78 5.36
C HIS A 37 0.98 12.68 6.29
N GLY A 38 1.53 13.82 6.69
CA GLY A 38 0.92 14.66 7.73
C GLY A 38 -0.32 15.44 7.32
N ASN A 39 -0.54 15.66 6.02
CA ASN A 39 -1.75 16.30 5.49
C ASN A 39 -2.94 15.33 5.33
N GLU A 40 -2.73 14.03 5.51
CA GLU A 40 -3.74 12.98 5.32
C GLU A 40 -4.42 12.61 6.66
N THR A 41 -5.21 13.54 7.19
CA THR A 41 -5.77 13.45 8.55
C THR A 41 -7.01 12.57 8.67
N ALA A 42 -7.56 12.08 7.55
CA ALA A 42 -8.80 11.30 7.52
C ALA A 42 -8.67 9.97 8.29
N GLY A 43 -7.60 9.20 8.03
CA GLY A 43 -7.34 7.95 8.73
C GLY A 43 -7.11 8.14 10.23
N VAL A 44 -6.44 9.24 10.63
CA VAL A 44 -6.24 9.58 12.05
C VAL A 44 -7.58 9.83 12.74
N SER A 45 -8.47 10.58 12.10
CA SER A 45 -9.81 10.89 12.61
C SER A 45 -10.66 9.62 12.73
N ALA A 46 -10.62 8.76 11.71
CA ALA A 46 -11.33 7.50 11.68
C ALA A 46 -10.91 6.56 12.81
N VAL A 47 -9.59 6.40 13.03
CA VAL A 47 -9.05 5.62 14.15
C VAL A 47 -9.59 6.17 15.48
N VAL A 48 -9.50 7.48 15.70
CA VAL A 48 -9.98 8.09 16.95
C VAL A 48 -11.48 7.79 17.17
N ASN A 49 -12.30 7.86 16.13
CA ASN A 49 -13.73 7.60 16.21
C ASN A 49 -14.02 6.12 16.50
N VAL A 50 -13.32 5.20 15.83
CA VAL A 50 -13.44 3.75 16.06
C VAL A 50 -13.00 3.38 17.48
N LEU A 51 -11.85 3.87 17.96
CA LEU A 51 -11.35 3.54 19.30
C LEU A 51 -12.26 4.08 20.42
N LYS A 52 -12.89 5.25 20.22
CA LYS A 52 -13.90 5.78 21.15
C LYS A 52 -15.07 4.83 21.35
N GLN A 53 -15.45 4.00 20.37
CA GLN A 53 -16.53 3.03 20.50
C GLN A 53 -16.19 1.91 21.50
N TYR A 54 -14.93 1.47 21.54
CA TYR A 54 -14.48 0.41 22.47
C TYR A 54 -14.21 0.94 23.88
N SER A 55 -13.80 2.20 24.03
CA SER A 55 -13.62 2.84 25.34
C SER A 55 -14.91 2.87 26.19
N LYS A 56 -16.08 2.87 25.54
CA LYS A 56 -17.41 2.95 26.18
C LYS A 56 -17.95 1.59 26.68
N LYS A 57 -17.12 0.54 26.76
CA LYS A 57 -17.42 -0.81 27.30
C LYS A 57 -18.59 -1.58 26.65
N LYS A 58 -19.14 -1.16 25.51
CA LYS A 58 -20.22 -1.88 24.82
C LYS A 58 -19.75 -2.99 23.87
N ASN A 59 -18.52 -2.88 23.34
CA ASN A 59 -18.01 -3.80 22.33
C ASN A 59 -16.69 -4.42 22.79
N SER A 60 -16.59 -5.74 22.75
CA SER A 60 -15.33 -6.48 22.97
C SER A 60 -14.73 -6.90 21.64
N LEU A 61 -13.43 -6.71 21.47
CA LEU A 61 -12.65 -7.32 20.40
C LEU A 61 -12.32 -8.79 20.73
N ASN A 62 -12.16 -9.61 19.71
CA ASN A 62 -11.69 -11.00 19.82
C ASN A 62 -10.16 -11.12 19.67
N GLY A 63 -9.42 -10.02 19.86
CA GLY A 63 -7.98 -9.96 19.67
C GLY A 63 -7.39 -8.60 20.01
N THR A 64 -6.37 -8.17 19.26
CA THR A 64 -5.64 -6.93 19.54
C THR A 64 -5.67 -5.97 18.34
N LEU A 65 -6.04 -4.71 18.59
CA LEU A 65 -5.98 -3.63 17.62
C LEU A 65 -4.90 -2.62 18.06
N TYR A 66 -3.93 -2.40 17.19
CA TYR A 66 -2.96 -1.32 17.30
C TYR A 66 -3.26 -0.25 16.26
N ALA A 67 -3.15 1.01 16.64
CA ALA A 67 -3.05 2.12 15.71
C ALA A 67 -1.76 2.90 15.96
N ILE A 68 -0.97 3.06 14.91
CA ILE A 68 0.35 3.70 14.91
C ILE A 68 0.24 4.97 14.07
N LYS A 69 0.50 6.11 14.70
CA LYS A 69 0.66 7.38 14.00
C LYS A 69 2.05 7.43 13.35
N GLY A 70 2.06 7.78 12.08
CA GLY A 70 3.23 7.93 11.24
C GLY A 70 4.04 9.17 11.60
N ASN A 71 4.11 10.14 10.70
CA ASN A 71 4.91 11.35 10.83
C ASN A 71 4.24 12.38 11.75
N ILE A 72 4.56 12.32 13.05
CA ILE A 72 3.92 13.17 14.07
C ILE A 72 4.18 14.66 13.81
N GLU A 73 5.39 15.03 13.39
CA GLU A 73 5.73 16.44 13.16
C GLU A 73 5.01 16.98 11.91
N ALA A 74 4.98 16.21 10.82
CA ALA A 74 4.23 16.60 9.63
C ALA A 74 2.72 16.70 9.92
N LEU A 75 2.16 15.79 10.74
CA LEU A 75 0.77 15.85 11.21
C LEU A 75 0.48 17.14 11.98
N ASN A 76 1.37 17.55 12.89
CA ASN A 76 1.23 18.80 13.64
C ASN A 76 1.21 20.02 12.74
N ARG A 77 1.97 19.99 11.64
CA ARG A 77 2.07 21.08 10.66
C ARG A 77 1.04 21.01 9.53
N GLY A 78 0.31 19.90 9.40
CA GLY A 78 -0.64 19.66 8.29
C GLY A 78 0.03 19.63 6.92
N VAL A 79 1.30 19.21 6.84
CA VAL A 79 2.06 19.10 5.59
C VAL A 79 2.33 17.63 5.25
N ARG A 80 2.57 17.32 3.97
CA ARG A 80 2.84 15.93 3.55
C ARG A 80 4.03 15.32 4.28
N TYR A 81 5.14 16.03 4.28
CA TYR A 81 6.39 15.69 4.98
C TYR A 81 7.18 16.98 5.26
N ILE A 82 8.21 16.88 6.10
CA ILE A 82 9.13 17.96 6.47
C ILE A 82 10.29 18.03 5.48
N ASP A 83 11.14 17.00 5.42
CA ASP A 83 12.35 16.99 4.60
C ASP A 83 12.21 16.06 3.40
N THR A 84 11.72 14.83 3.62
CA THR A 84 11.53 13.84 2.55
C THR A 84 10.29 12.98 2.78
N ASP A 85 9.79 12.32 1.74
CA ASP A 85 8.60 11.47 1.85
C ASP A 85 8.91 10.22 2.69
N LEU A 86 8.30 10.12 3.89
CA LEU A 86 8.48 8.99 4.81
C LEU A 86 8.13 7.65 4.15
N ASN A 87 7.19 7.63 3.20
CA ASN A 87 6.79 6.42 2.47
C ASN A 87 7.73 6.09 1.29
N ARG A 88 8.95 6.62 1.33
CA ARG A 88 10.08 6.27 0.44
C ARG A 88 11.32 5.80 1.21
N LEU A 89 11.28 5.76 2.55
CA LEU A 89 12.43 5.52 3.43
C LEU A 89 12.57 4.09 3.99
N TRP A 90 11.72 3.14 3.58
CA TRP A 90 11.58 1.89 4.32
C TRP A 90 12.57 0.80 3.92
N GLU A 91 12.53 0.37 2.67
CA GLU A 91 13.55 -0.50 2.07
C GLU A 91 13.47 -0.51 0.54
N VAL A 92 14.61 -0.63 -0.15
CA VAL A 92 14.68 -1.09 -1.55
C VAL A 92 15.37 -2.46 -1.58
N PHE A 93 14.59 -3.50 -1.84
CA PHE A 93 15.07 -4.88 -1.85
C PHE A 93 16.09 -5.08 -2.99
N GLY A 94 17.28 -5.59 -2.66
CA GLY A 94 18.31 -5.93 -3.66
C GLY A 94 19.15 -4.75 -4.15
N THR A 95 19.17 -3.63 -3.44
CA THR A 95 20.10 -2.51 -3.70
C THR A 95 20.94 -2.22 -2.46
N ASP A 96 22.21 -1.86 -2.67
CA ASP A 96 23.06 -1.26 -1.63
C ASP A 96 22.66 0.21 -1.32
N ARG A 97 21.44 0.66 -1.71
CA ARG A 97 20.99 2.02 -1.45
C ARG A 97 20.82 2.22 0.05
N ASP A 98 21.85 2.84 0.59
CA ASP A 98 21.88 3.44 1.91
C ASP A 98 20.98 4.69 1.88
N TYR A 99 20.08 4.79 2.85
CA TYR A 99 19.28 6.00 3.06
C TYR A 99 20.16 7.23 3.39
N SER A 100 21.47 7.02 3.61
CA SER A 100 22.47 8.07 3.72
C SER A 100 22.70 8.90 2.44
N GLU A 101 22.18 8.52 1.26
CA GLU A 101 22.12 9.46 0.11
C GLU A 101 21.01 10.51 0.26
N THR A 102 20.15 10.39 1.27
CA THR A 102 19.16 11.41 1.65
C THR A 102 19.76 12.46 2.60
N ILE A 103 21.08 12.67 2.54
CA ILE A 103 21.68 13.83 3.19
C ILE A 103 21.03 15.07 2.57
N ASN A 104 20.27 15.80 3.38
CA ASN A 104 19.72 17.07 2.96
C ASN A 104 20.87 18.01 2.57
N SER A 105 20.58 19.14 1.91
CA SER A 105 21.60 20.10 1.46
C SER A 105 22.54 20.61 2.59
N SER A 106 22.24 20.31 3.85
CA SER A 106 23.00 20.67 5.05
C SER A 106 23.87 19.57 5.65
N GLY A 107 23.94 18.36 5.07
CA GLY A 107 24.80 17.30 5.61
C GLY A 107 24.15 16.41 6.67
N GLN A 108 22.84 16.52 6.90
CA GLN A 108 22.11 15.83 7.97
C GLN A 108 21.07 14.86 7.41
N GLU A 109 20.81 13.79 8.16
CA GLU A 109 19.69 12.89 7.90
C GLU A 109 18.35 13.64 8.02
N PRO A 110 17.36 13.33 7.16
CA PRO A 110 16.06 13.98 7.19
C PRO A 110 15.31 13.63 8.48
N SER A 111 14.43 14.51 8.94
CA SER A 111 13.62 14.25 10.14
C SER A 111 12.79 12.96 10.02
N GLU A 112 12.33 12.62 8.81
CA GLU A 112 11.63 11.36 8.52
C GLU A 112 12.49 10.11 8.72
N TYR A 113 13.82 10.18 8.60
CA TYR A 113 14.69 9.03 8.88
C TYR A 113 14.55 8.59 10.34
N TYR A 114 14.67 9.52 11.28
CA TYR A 114 14.49 9.24 12.71
C TYR A 114 13.05 8.79 13.04
N GLU A 115 12.08 9.29 12.30
CA GLU A 115 10.69 8.86 12.42
C GLU A 115 10.51 7.41 11.98
N SER A 116 11.13 7.01 10.87
CA SER A 116 11.12 5.64 10.38
C SER A 116 11.71 4.66 11.40
N LEU A 117 12.79 5.02 12.09
CA LEU A 117 13.42 4.18 13.12
C LEU A 117 12.48 3.93 14.32
N LYS A 118 11.75 4.95 14.76
CA LYS A 118 10.77 4.81 15.85
C LYS A 118 9.62 3.88 15.47
N ILE A 119 9.14 3.99 14.23
CA ILE A 119 8.07 3.12 13.73
C ILE A 119 8.60 1.69 13.52
N LYS A 120 9.83 1.49 13.01
CA LYS A 120 10.49 0.18 12.91
C LYS A 120 10.59 -0.50 14.28
N SER A 121 11.10 0.20 15.29
CA SER A 121 11.15 -0.33 16.66
C SER A 121 9.75 -0.65 17.21
N THR A 122 8.74 0.15 16.90
CA THR A 122 7.35 -0.15 17.28
C THR A 122 6.83 -1.43 16.62
N ILE A 123 7.14 -1.63 15.34
CA ILE A 123 6.78 -2.85 14.61
C ILE A 123 7.46 -4.06 15.24
N GLU A 124 8.77 -3.97 15.49
CA GLU A 124 9.56 -5.02 16.15
C GLU A 124 8.95 -5.43 17.51
N ASP A 125 8.62 -4.45 18.37
CA ASP A 125 7.98 -4.71 19.66
C ASP A 125 6.63 -5.46 19.52
N ILE A 126 5.81 -5.10 18.52
CA ILE A 126 4.53 -5.77 18.25
C ILE A 126 4.78 -7.20 17.77
N LEU A 127 5.73 -7.40 16.86
CA LEU A 127 6.07 -8.71 16.31
C LEU A 127 6.63 -9.63 17.40
N GLU A 128 7.59 -9.17 18.21
CA GLU A 128 8.15 -9.95 19.33
C GLU A 128 7.06 -10.38 20.33
N LYS A 129 6.06 -9.53 20.55
CA LYS A 129 4.96 -9.83 21.47
C LYS A 129 3.98 -10.87 20.93
N HIS A 130 3.77 -10.93 19.62
CA HIS A 130 2.68 -11.70 19.00
C HIS A 130 3.14 -12.92 18.21
N SER A 131 4.30 -12.86 17.54
CA SER A 131 4.84 -13.96 16.73
C SER A 131 5.12 -15.25 17.52
N PRO A 132 5.57 -15.24 18.79
CA PRO A 132 5.74 -16.48 19.57
C PRO A 132 4.45 -17.28 19.80
N ASN A 133 3.28 -16.66 19.61
CA ASN A 133 1.98 -17.30 19.80
C ASN A 133 1.31 -17.70 18.47
N ASP A 134 2.02 -17.64 17.34
CA ASP A 134 1.50 -17.92 15.99
C ASP A 134 0.20 -17.16 15.66
N GLN A 135 0.11 -15.92 16.19
CA GLN A 135 -1.06 -15.08 15.96
C GLN A 135 -1.05 -14.55 14.53
N ASP A 136 -2.22 -14.51 13.91
CA ASP A 136 -2.39 -13.94 12.59
C ASP A 136 -2.34 -12.40 12.68
N ILE A 137 -1.25 -11.81 12.17
CA ILE A 137 -1.00 -10.37 12.16
C ILE A 137 -1.25 -9.82 10.76
N ILE A 138 -2.07 -8.77 10.68
CA ILE A 138 -2.28 -7.99 9.47
C ILE A 138 -2.01 -6.52 9.71
N PHE A 139 -1.37 -5.90 8.73
CA PHE A 139 -1.11 -4.48 8.69
C PHE A 139 -2.00 -3.80 7.65
N ALA A 140 -2.48 -2.60 7.96
CA ALA A 140 -3.14 -1.75 7.00
C ALA A 140 -2.57 -0.33 7.06
N ASP A 141 -2.23 0.24 5.92
CA ASP A 141 -1.71 1.59 5.79
C ASP A 141 -2.80 2.50 5.18
N LEU A 142 -3.33 3.43 5.96
CA LEU A 142 -4.47 4.25 5.56
C LEU A 142 -3.98 5.61 5.07
N HIS A 143 -4.38 5.92 3.84
CA HIS A 143 -3.99 7.11 3.09
C HIS A 143 -5.20 7.82 2.48
N THR A 144 -4.93 9.01 1.97
CA THR A 144 -5.82 9.73 1.07
C THR A 144 -5.02 10.31 -0.09
N THR A 145 -5.66 10.38 -1.25
CA THR A 145 -5.06 10.85 -2.50
C THR A 145 -5.07 12.38 -2.64
N SER A 146 -4.18 12.90 -3.49
CA SER A 146 -4.13 14.32 -3.85
C SER A 146 -5.26 14.75 -4.80
N SER A 147 -5.73 13.84 -5.65
CA SER A 147 -6.81 14.04 -6.63
C SER A 147 -8.15 13.49 -6.14
N GLU A 148 -9.24 13.88 -6.80
CA GLU A 148 -10.53 13.20 -6.57
C GLU A 148 -10.46 11.74 -7.00
N SER A 149 -11.03 10.88 -6.17
CA SER A 149 -10.91 9.43 -6.31
C SER A 149 -12.02 8.70 -5.56
N CYS A 150 -12.43 7.55 -6.11
CA CYS A 150 -13.09 6.52 -5.32
C CYS A 150 -12.13 5.91 -4.28
N ALA A 151 -12.65 5.12 -3.35
CA ALA A 151 -11.80 4.35 -2.46
C ALA A 151 -11.20 3.14 -3.20
N PHE A 152 -9.97 2.76 -2.89
CA PHE A 152 -9.30 1.60 -3.49
C PHE A 152 -8.26 0.99 -2.55
N ILE A 153 -7.83 -0.23 -2.87
CA ILE A 153 -6.77 -0.94 -2.15
C ILE A 153 -5.52 -1.04 -3.01
N LEU A 154 -4.37 -0.74 -2.40
CA LEU A 154 -3.04 -1.01 -2.93
C LEU A 154 -2.48 -2.27 -2.25
N LEU A 155 -1.88 -3.18 -3.01
CA LEU A 155 -1.24 -4.34 -2.39
C LEU A 155 -0.03 -4.85 -3.18
N ASN A 156 0.93 -5.39 -2.42
CA ASN A 156 1.94 -6.26 -3.00
C ASN A 156 1.29 -7.54 -3.46
N ASP A 157 1.72 -8.01 -4.62
CA ASP A 157 1.03 -9.09 -5.32
C ASP A 157 1.41 -10.49 -4.78
N THR A 158 0.91 -10.79 -3.58
CA THR A 158 0.98 -12.10 -2.89
C THR A 158 -0.40 -12.74 -2.81
N LEU A 159 -0.47 -14.08 -2.74
CA LEU A 159 -1.76 -14.79 -2.64
C LEU A 159 -2.51 -14.42 -1.35
N LYS A 160 -1.79 -14.27 -0.24
CA LYS A 160 -2.38 -13.90 1.05
C LYS A 160 -2.99 -12.49 1.04
N ASN A 161 -2.37 -11.54 0.36
CA ASN A 161 -2.92 -10.18 0.24
C ASN A 161 -4.13 -10.15 -0.69
N ARG A 162 -4.08 -10.88 -1.81
CA ARG A 162 -5.24 -11.01 -2.73
C ARG A 162 -6.47 -11.57 -2.01
N GLU A 163 -6.30 -12.58 -1.16
CA GLU A 163 -7.40 -13.20 -0.41
C GLU A 163 -8.16 -12.20 0.48
N ILE A 164 -7.44 -11.35 1.20
CA ILE A 164 -8.09 -10.34 2.05
C ILE A 164 -8.60 -9.15 1.25
N ALA A 165 -7.85 -8.66 0.27
CA ALA A 165 -8.22 -7.49 -0.53
C ALA A 165 -9.53 -7.73 -1.32
N ARG A 166 -9.76 -8.96 -1.82
CA ARG A 166 -10.97 -9.31 -2.58
C ARG A 166 -12.26 -9.27 -1.76
N LYS A 167 -12.18 -9.25 -0.44
CA LYS A 167 -13.35 -9.13 0.43
C LYS A 167 -13.93 -7.72 0.43
N PHE A 168 -13.16 -6.71 0.03
CA PHE A 168 -13.61 -5.33 0.02
C PHE A 168 -14.23 -4.95 -1.33
N PRO A 169 -15.37 -4.24 -1.36
CA PRO A 169 -16.07 -3.84 -2.58
C PRO A 169 -15.44 -2.62 -3.28
N VAL A 170 -14.12 -2.63 -3.48
CA VAL A 170 -13.35 -1.51 -4.02
C VAL A 170 -12.27 -1.98 -5.00
N PRO A 171 -11.93 -1.22 -6.05
CA PRO A 171 -10.82 -1.51 -6.94
C PRO A 171 -9.53 -1.91 -6.21
N GLN A 172 -8.83 -2.92 -6.71
CA GLN A 172 -7.57 -3.38 -6.12
C GLN A 172 -6.41 -3.22 -7.11
N VAL A 173 -5.40 -2.41 -6.78
CA VAL A 173 -4.22 -2.21 -7.64
C VAL A 173 -3.09 -3.12 -7.16
N LEU A 174 -2.69 -4.04 -8.05
CA LEU A 174 -1.64 -5.03 -7.82
C LEU A 174 -0.26 -4.48 -8.21
N GLY A 175 0.77 -4.93 -7.50
CA GLY A 175 2.16 -4.76 -7.93
C GLY A 175 2.68 -3.34 -7.78
N ILE A 176 2.11 -2.57 -6.84
CA ILE A 176 2.51 -1.18 -6.60
C ILE A 176 4.01 -1.08 -6.26
N GLU A 177 4.59 -2.11 -5.63
CA GLU A 177 5.98 -2.17 -5.23
C GLU A 177 6.98 -2.22 -6.39
N GLU A 178 6.54 -2.62 -7.59
CA GLU A 178 7.38 -2.62 -8.79
C GLU A 178 7.55 -1.22 -9.39
N ASN A 179 6.64 -0.30 -9.07
CA ASN A 179 6.62 1.06 -9.62
C ASN A 179 6.94 2.11 -8.55
N ILE A 180 6.55 1.86 -7.30
CA ILE A 180 6.75 2.75 -6.16
C ILE A 180 7.64 2.03 -5.13
N HIS A 181 8.82 2.58 -4.90
CA HIS A 181 9.83 1.96 -4.04
C HIS A 181 9.93 2.63 -2.66
N GLY A 182 10.47 1.90 -1.68
CA GLY A 182 10.70 2.44 -0.34
C GLY A 182 9.45 2.61 0.52
N THR A 183 8.32 2.00 0.16
CA THR A 183 7.06 2.12 0.91
C THR A 183 7.05 1.26 2.17
N LEU A 184 6.36 1.74 3.21
CA LEU A 184 6.09 0.99 4.44
C LEU A 184 5.39 -0.33 4.13
N LEU A 185 4.40 -0.29 3.23
CA LEU A 185 3.69 -1.47 2.75
C LEU A 185 4.64 -2.54 2.20
N SER A 186 5.65 -2.15 1.41
CA SER A 186 6.63 -3.08 0.86
C SER A 186 7.49 -3.70 1.95
N TYR A 187 7.95 -2.89 2.90
CA TYR A 187 8.75 -3.37 4.03
C TYR A 187 8.01 -4.42 4.87
N ILE A 188 6.74 -4.18 5.22
CA ILE A 188 5.95 -5.16 5.98
C ILE A 188 5.77 -6.47 5.20
N ASN A 189 5.52 -6.40 3.89
CA ASN A 189 5.40 -7.59 3.06
C ASN A 189 6.74 -8.35 2.96
N ASN A 190 7.88 -7.65 2.91
CA ASN A 190 9.21 -8.28 2.92
C ASN A 190 9.49 -9.01 4.24
N LEU A 191 8.95 -8.55 5.36
CA LEU A 191 8.98 -9.26 6.65
C LEU A 191 8.11 -10.53 6.65
N GLY A 192 7.32 -10.77 5.60
CA GLY A 192 6.47 -11.96 5.44
C GLY A 192 5.05 -11.81 6.00
N TYR A 193 4.65 -10.60 6.41
CA TYR A 193 3.32 -10.32 6.95
C TYR A 193 2.37 -9.81 5.88
N ARG A 194 1.07 -10.04 6.10
CA ARG A 194 0.02 -9.50 5.22
C ARG A 194 -0.10 -8.01 5.43
N ALA A 195 -0.12 -7.25 4.34
CA ALA A 195 -0.31 -5.83 4.40
C ALA A 195 -1.11 -5.30 3.20
N VAL A 196 -2.03 -4.37 3.48
CA VAL A 196 -2.84 -3.67 2.47
C VAL A 196 -2.73 -2.15 2.67
N GLY A 197 -2.58 -1.40 1.59
CA GLY A 197 -2.77 0.05 1.59
C GLY A 197 -4.22 0.35 1.26
N PHE A 198 -4.84 1.28 1.98
CA PHE A 198 -6.19 1.75 1.69
C PHE A 198 -6.18 3.24 1.42
N GLU A 199 -6.71 3.64 0.28
CA GLU A 199 -6.80 5.03 -0.15
C GLU A 199 -8.27 5.45 -0.10
N ALA A 200 -8.61 6.37 0.81
CA ALA A 200 -10.00 6.69 1.14
C ALA A 200 -10.65 7.75 0.23
N GLY A 201 -10.00 8.12 -0.89
CA GLY A 201 -10.39 9.24 -1.75
C GLY A 201 -9.52 10.49 -1.51
N ALA A 202 -9.99 11.67 -1.89
CA ALA A 202 -9.23 12.92 -1.78
C ALA A 202 -9.02 13.35 -0.32
N HIS A 203 -7.81 13.82 0.02
CA HIS A 203 -7.48 14.28 1.38
C HIS A 203 -8.31 15.47 1.87
N THR A 204 -8.95 16.22 0.96
CA THR A 204 -9.85 17.35 1.27
C THR A 204 -11.30 16.92 1.47
N ALA A 205 -11.67 15.69 1.11
CA ALA A 205 -13.04 15.22 1.17
C ALA A 205 -13.41 14.76 2.58
N SER A 206 -14.47 15.33 3.16
CA SER A 206 -14.99 14.88 4.46
C SER A 206 -15.42 13.41 4.44
N ALA A 207 -15.89 12.92 3.29
CA ALA A 207 -16.25 11.53 3.08
C ALA A 207 -15.07 10.55 3.22
N SER A 208 -13.82 11.02 3.14
CA SER A 208 -12.66 10.14 3.37
C SER A 208 -12.58 9.68 4.82
N VAL A 209 -13.10 10.45 5.79
CA VAL A 209 -13.17 10.01 7.19
C VAL A 209 -14.13 8.83 7.33
N SER A 210 -15.37 8.95 6.81
CA SER A 210 -16.37 7.89 6.91
C SER A 210 -15.96 6.63 6.13
N LYS A 211 -15.34 6.80 4.96
CA LYS A 211 -14.73 5.69 4.21
C LYS A 211 -13.62 4.98 4.97
N SER A 212 -12.73 5.72 5.63
CA SER A 212 -11.70 5.12 6.49
C SER A 212 -12.31 4.38 7.69
N GLU A 213 -13.35 4.91 8.31
CA GLU A 213 -14.05 4.23 9.41
C GLU A 213 -14.70 2.92 8.95
N ALA A 214 -15.41 2.96 7.82
CA ALA A 214 -16.02 1.79 7.22
C ALA A 214 -14.97 0.74 6.84
N PHE A 215 -13.86 1.14 6.21
CA PHE A 215 -12.73 0.24 5.93
C PHE A 215 -12.20 -0.42 7.20
N ILE A 216 -11.99 0.33 8.29
CA ILE A 216 -11.53 -0.24 9.56
C ILE A 216 -12.53 -1.28 10.04
N HIS A 217 -13.82 -0.96 10.12
CA HIS A 217 -14.85 -1.91 10.56
C HIS A 217 -14.90 -3.19 9.70
N LEU A 218 -14.78 -3.06 8.38
CA LEU A 218 -14.70 -4.20 7.46
C LEU A 218 -13.44 -5.03 7.67
N LEU A 219 -12.28 -4.39 7.84
CA LEU A 219 -11.02 -5.07 8.13
C LEU A 219 -11.11 -5.84 9.46
N LEU A 220 -11.64 -5.22 10.51
CA LEU A 220 -11.87 -5.87 11.80
C LEU A 220 -12.84 -7.06 11.66
N HIS A 221 -13.86 -6.93 10.81
CA HIS A 221 -14.80 -8.01 10.52
C HIS A 221 -14.14 -9.19 9.79
N TYR A 222 -13.49 -8.92 8.67
CA TYR A 222 -12.92 -9.96 7.80
C TYR A 222 -11.69 -10.66 8.39
N THR A 223 -11.08 -10.08 9.42
CA THR A 223 -10.00 -10.66 10.22
C THR A 223 -10.52 -11.42 11.44
N GLY A 224 -11.82 -11.33 11.75
CA GLY A 224 -12.44 -11.95 12.93
C GLY A 224 -12.16 -11.21 14.24
N LEU A 225 -11.56 -10.01 14.19
CA LEU A 225 -11.33 -9.18 15.38
C LEU A 225 -12.66 -8.65 15.95
N GLN A 226 -13.64 -8.41 15.09
CA GLN A 226 -15.01 -8.04 15.42
C GLN A 226 -15.96 -8.86 14.54
N ASN A 227 -17.20 -9.10 14.99
CA ASN A 227 -18.27 -9.56 14.12
C ASN A 227 -19.29 -8.43 13.97
N LEU A 228 -19.47 -7.94 12.74
CA LEU A 228 -20.58 -7.05 12.39
C LEU A 228 -21.83 -7.90 12.17
N ASP A 229 -23.00 -7.36 12.52
CA ASP A 229 -24.26 -7.90 12.01
C ASP A 229 -24.41 -7.59 10.51
N GLU A 230 -25.36 -8.24 9.86
CA GLU A 230 -25.57 -8.14 8.40
C GLU A 230 -25.87 -6.71 7.95
N GLU A 231 -26.63 -5.95 8.76
CA GLU A 231 -26.98 -4.56 8.45
C GLU A 231 -25.74 -3.65 8.51
N SER A 232 -24.96 -3.76 9.58
CA SER A 232 -23.73 -2.97 9.76
C SER A 232 -22.65 -3.32 8.74
N LEU A 233 -22.53 -4.60 8.39
CA LEU A 233 -21.62 -5.07 7.34
C LEU A 233 -21.99 -4.43 6.00
N LYS A 234 -23.26 -4.54 5.59
CA LYS A 234 -23.73 -3.98 4.33
C LYS A 234 -23.62 -2.47 4.28
N ALA A 235 -23.90 -1.77 5.39
CA ALA A 235 -23.73 -0.33 5.47
C ALA A 235 -22.26 0.09 5.28
N ALA A 236 -21.32 -0.62 5.92
CA ALA A 236 -19.90 -0.34 5.76
C ALA A 236 -19.40 -0.67 4.35
N GLU A 237 -19.89 -1.75 3.73
CA GLU A 237 -19.59 -2.09 2.33
C GLU A 237 -20.07 -1.00 1.37
N GLN A 238 -21.29 -0.49 1.57
CA GLN A 238 -21.87 0.59 0.76
C GLN A 238 -21.11 1.91 0.91
N GLU A 239 -20.62 2.23 2.11
CA GLU A 239 -19.90 3.48 2.38
C GLU A 239 -18.58 3.58 1.58
N ILE A 240 -17.88 2.46 1.40
CA ILE A 240 -16.60 2.45 0.66
C ILE A 240 -16.75 2.11 -0.82
N GLN A 241 -17.90 1.60 -1.25
CA GLN A 241 -18.11 1.11 -2.60
C GLN A 241 -17.77 2.18 -3.65
N ALA A 242 -17.00 1.77 -4.66
CA ALA A 242 -16.67 2.65 -5.79
C ALA A 242 -17.89 2.89 -6.70
N ASP A 243 -17.82 3.96 -7.51
CA ASP A 243 -18.82 4.23 -8.53
C ASP A 243 -18.90 3.07 -9.54
N ALA A 244 -20.09 2.81 -10.09
CA ALA A 244 -20.33 1.71 -11.03
C ALA A 244 -19.46 1.79 -12.31
N THR A 245 -18.93 2.97 -12.65
CA THR A 245 -18.00 3.16 -13.78
C THR A 245 -16.59 2.64 -13.52
N VAL A 246 -16.26 2.36 -12.25
CA VAL A 246 -14.99 1.80 -11.82
C VAL A 246 -15.23 0.39 -11.26
N PRO A 247 -15.03 -0.66 -12.08
CA PRO A 247 -15.22 -2.03 -11.64
C PRO A 247 -14.38 -2.36 -10.40
N ASP A 248 -15.02 -2.98 -9.41
CA ASP A 248 -14.36 -3.64 -8.28
C ASP A 248 -13.70 -4.94 -8.77
N THR A 249 -12.54 -4.77 -9.39
CA THR A 249 -11.68 -5.84 -9.90
C THR A 249 -10.22 -5.53 -9.57
N TYR A 250 -9.34 -6.45 -9.95
CA TYR A 250 -7.91 -6.23 -9.92
C TYR A 250 -7.44 -5.41 -11.11
N TYR A 251 -6.56 -4.48 -10.84
CA TYR A 251 -5.85 -3.68 -11.83
C TYR A 251 -4.35 -3.93 -11.73
N GLU A 252 -3.64 -3.88 -12.84
CA GLU A 252 -2.18 -3.86 -12.90
C GLU A 252 -1.69 -2.54 -13.49
N ILE A 253 -0.50 -2.12 -13.08
CA ILE A 253 0.16 -0.94 -13.64
C ILE A 253 0.81 -1.32 -14.98
N ARG A 254 0.35 -0.66 -16.06
CA ARG A 254 0.89 -0.84 -17.42
C ARG A 254 1.94 0.19 -17.78
N TYR A 255 1.86 1.38 -17.19
CA TYR A 255 2.76 2.48 -17.44
C TYR A 255 2.90 3.35 -16.19
N HIS A 256 4.11 3.81 -15.94
CA HIS A 256 4.44 4.78 -14.92
C HIS A 256 5.25 5.90 -15.58
N HIS A 257 4.72 7.12 -15.55
CA HIS A 257 5.43 8.32 -15.95
C HIS A 257 6.15 8.91 -14.74
N TYR A 258 7.45 8.67 -14.65
CA TYR A 258 8.29 9.23 -13.60
C TYR A 258 8.72 10.65 -13.98
N VAL A 259 8.65 11.56 -13.01
CA VAL A 259 9.00 12.98 -13.16
C VAL A 259 10.24 13.25 -12.30
N GLU A 260 11.33 13.68 -12.95
CA GLU A 260 12.58 14.03 -12.25
C GLU A 260 12.43 15.33 -11.45
N ASP A 261 11.87 16.37 -12.08
CA ASP A 261 11.62 17.68 -11.47
C ASP A 261 10.14 18.06 -11.56
N PRO A 262 9.40 17.99 -10.43
CA PRO A 262 7.97 18.32 -10.38
C PRO A 262 7.64 19.77 -10.75
N GLU A 263 8.62 20.69 -10.72
CA GLU A 263 8.43 22.07 -11.15
C GLU A 263 8.25 22.19 -12.67
N THR A 264 8.85 21.26 -13.42
CA THR A 264 8.80 21.24 -14.90
C THR A 264 7.61 20.48 -15.46
N PHE A 265 6.87 19.76 -14.61
CA PHE A 265 5.70 18.95 -14.96
C PHE A 265 4.40 19.65 -14.60
N ASP A 266 3.46 19.68 -15.54
CA ASP A 266 2.14 20.30 -15.37
C ASP A 266 1.03 19.38 -15.91
N MET A 267 0.34 18.70 -15.01
CA MET A 267 -0.78 17.81 -15.32
C MET A 267 -1.99 18.61 -15.79
N PHE A 268 -2.63 18.18 -16.88
CA PHE A 268 -3.90 18.78 -17.28
C PHE A 268 -4.97 18.56 -16.21
N PRO A 269 -5.74 19.60 -15.84
CA PRO A 269 -6.75 19.50 -14.80
C PRO A 269 -7.91 18.62 -15.27
N GLY A 270 -8.56 17.95 -14.31
CA GLY A 270 -9.83 17.27 -14.51
C GLY A 270 -9.73 15.75 -14.71
N PHE A 271 -8.53 15.17 -14.64
CA PHE A 271 -8.38 13.72 -14.53
C PHE A 271 -8.54 13.25 -13.09
N HIS A 272 -9.45 12.30 -12.87
CA HIS A 272 -9.64 11.61 -11.61
C HIS A 272 -9.03 10.21 -11.66
N ASN A 273 -8.77 9.65 -10.49
CA ASN A 273 -8.32 8.26 -10.44
C ASN A 273 -9.36 7.35 -11.07
N PHE A 274 -8.87 6.42 -11.90
CA PHE A 274 -9.64 5.44 -12.67
C PHE A 274 -10.38 5.99 -13.89
N ASP A 275 -10.22 7.26 -14.26
CA ASP A 275 -10.77 7.80 -15.51
C ASP A 275 -10.17 7.08 -16.72
N ARG A 276 -11.02 6.75 -17.70
CA ARG A 276 -10.56 6.10 -18.92
C ARG A 276 -9.77 7.09 -19.77
N VAL A 277 -8.62 6.65 -20.26
CA VAL A 277 -7.80 7.37 -21.23
C VAL A 277 -7.52 6.48 -22.42
N GLU A 278 -7.60 7.04 -23.62
CA GLU A 278 -7.19 6.38 -24.85
C GLU A 278 -5.73 6.70 -25.16
N LYS A 279 -5.04 5.80 -25.86
CA LYS A 279 -3.73 6.10 -26.41
C LYS A 279 -3.76 7.42 -27.19
N GLU A 280 -2.72 8.23 -27.06
CA GLU A 280 -2.59 9.59 -27.58
C GLU A 280 -3.42 10.68 -26.88
N THR A 281 -4.20 10.35 -25.84
CA THR A 281 -4.88 11.37 -25.02
C THR A 281 -3.84 12.34 -24.44
N PRO A 282 -3.97 13.65 -24.64
CA PRO A 282 -3.13 14.66 -24.00
C PRO A 282 -3.29 14.63 -22.47
N LEU A 283 -2.20 14.48 -21.72
CA LEU A 283 -2.23 14.32 -20.26
C LEU A 283 -1.54 15.45 -19.51
N ALA A 284 -0.40 15.94 -19.99
CA ALA A 284 0.41 16.92 -19.28
C ALA A 284 1.34 17.68 -20.21
N TYR A 285 1.97 18.74 -19.70
CA TYR A 285 3.21 19.29 -20.23
C TYR A 285 4.39 18.91 -19.33
N GLU A 286 5.52 18.57 -19.91
CA GLU A 286 6.79 18.42 -19.20
C GLU A 286 7.88 19.16 -19.99
N ASN A 287 8.59 20.11 -19.35
CA ASN A 287 9.58 20.97 -20.02
C ASN A 287 9.03 21.70 -21.27
N GLY A 288 7.72 21.98 -21.29
CA GLY A 288 7.03 22.60 -22.44
C GLY A 288 6.67 21.63 -23.58
N GLU A 289 6.99 20.35 -23.46
CA GLU A 289 6.60 19.31 -24.41
C GLU A 289 5.32 18.61 -23.99
N LEU A 290 4.45 18.30 -24.97
CA LEU A 290 3.17 17.65 -24.71
C LEU A 290 3.35 16.17 -24.43
N ILE A 291 2.98 15.73 -23.23
CA ILE A 291 2.94 14.34 -22.82
C ILE A 291 1.55 13.77 -23.11
N LYS A 292 1.53 12.63 -23.82
CA LYS A 292 0.31 11.89 -24.17
C LYS A 292 0.32 10.50 -23.57
N ALA A 293 -0.86 9.93 -23.39
CA ALA A 293 -1.02 8.54 -22.95
C ALA A 293 -0.35 7.57 -23.96
N PRO A 294 0.69 6.81 -23.55
CA PRO A 294 1.37 5.87 -24.47
C PRO A 294 0.54 4.62 -24.75
N VAL A 295 -0.42 4.32 -23.86
CA VAL A 295 -1.33 3.18 -23.93
C VAL A 295 -2.73 3.61 -23.47
N SER A 296 -3.76 2.91 -23.95
CA SER A 296 -5.11 3.05 -23.38
C SER A 296 -5.20 2.35 -22.04
N GLY A 297 -6.07 2.83 -21.17
CA GLY A 297 -6.31 2.23 -19.86
C GLY A 297 -7.06 3.20 -18.96
N ARG A 298 -6.75 3.15 -17.68
CA ARG A 298 -7.30 4.09 -16.69
C ARG A 298 -6.18 4.90 -16.06
N ILE A 299 -6.29 6.23 -16.08
CA ILE A 299 -5.30 7.09 -15.45
C ILE A 299 -5.37 6.94 -13.92
N PHE A 300 -4.22 7.03 -13.27
CA PHE A 300 -4.10 6.79 -11.85
C PHE A 300 -2.99 7.64 -11.23
N MET A 301 -3.23 8.09 -10.00
CA MET A 301 -2.42 9.03 -9.23
C MET A 301 -1.86 10.21 -10.05
N PRO A 302 -2.71 11.01 -10.73
CA PRO A 302 -2.25 12.19 -11.46
C PRO A 302 -1.64 13.23 -10.51
N LEU A 303 -0.44 13.71 -10.84
CA LEU A 303 0.32 14.65 -10.03
C LEU A 303 -0.13 16.10 -10.24
N TYR A 304 -1.00 16.59 -9.36
CA TYR A 304 -1.44 17.99 -9.37
C TYR A 304 -0.63 18.93 -8.46
N GLN A 305 0.14 18.37 -7.54
CA GLN A 305 0.98 19.13 -6.62
C GLN A 305 2.42 19.22 -7.17
N LYS A 306 3.13 20.30 -6.86
CA LYS A 306 4.54 20.48 -7.24
C LYS A 306 5.51 19.72 -6.30
N ARG A 307 5.12 18.52 -5.86
CA ARG A 307 5.90 17.68 -4.93
C ARG A 307 5.67 16.19 -5.20
N GLY A 308 6.77 15.44 -5.27
CA GLY A 308 6.77 13.99 -5.54
C GLY A 308 7.06 13.68 -7.00
N ASN A 309 7.53 12.46 -7.28
CA ASN A 309 8.08 12.10 -8.58
C ASN A 309 7.16 11.21 -9.43
N ASP A 310 6.02 10.81 -8.89
CA ASP A 310 5.06 9.93 -9.57
C ASP A 310 4.10 10.82 -10.38
N GLY A 311 4.38 11.08 -11.66
CA GLY A 311 3.62 12.02 -12.50
C GLY A 311 2.21 11.54 -12.82
N PHE A 312 2.10 10.35 -13.40
CA PHE A 312 0.86 9.59 -13.50
C PHE A 312 1.16 8.12 -13.81
N LEU A 313 0.17 7.27 -13.58
CA LEU A 313 0.19 5.86 -13.98
C LEU A 313 -0.98 5.57 -14.90
N ILE A 314 -0.85 4.49 -15.67
CA ILE A 314 -1.96 3.92 -16.44
C ILE A 314 -2.18 2.48 -16.01
N LEU A 315 -3.40 2.20 -15.57
CA LEU A 315 -3.87 0.90 -15.11
C LEU A 315 -4.62 0.15 -16.22
N ASP A 316 -4.59 -1.18 -16.14
CA ASP A 316 -5.43 -2.07 -16.94
C ASP A 316 -6.07 -3.14 -16.05
N GLU A 317 -7.24 -3.62 -16.46
CA GLU A 317 -8.00 -4.63 -15.72
C GLU A 317 -7.35 -6.01 -15.88
N VAL A 318 -7.13 -6.70 -14.77
CA VAL A 318 -6.54 -8.04 -14.77
C VAL A 318 -7.64 -9.07 -14.98
N SER A 319 -7.52 -9.86 -16.05
CA SER A 319 -8.50 -10.92 -16.33
C SER A 319 -8.53 -11.98 -15.21
N PRO A 320 -9.73 -12.42 -14.76
CA PRO A 320 -9.89 -13.52 -13.80
C PRO A 320 -9.19 -14.82 -14.21
N PHE A 321 -9.08 -15.07 -15.51
CA PHE A 321 -8.35 -16.21 -16.05
C PHE A 321 -6.87 -16.18 -15.63
N TRP A 322 -6.20 -15.03 -15.80
CA TRP A 322 -4.79 -14.86 -15.44
C TRP A 322 -4.56 -14.93 -13.93
N LEU A 323 -5.50 -14.43 -13.12
CA LEU A 323 -5.44 -14.55 -11.66
C LEU A 323 -5.50 -16.01 -11.21
N THR A 324 -6.41 -16.79 -11.80
CA THR A 324 -6.59 -18.21 -11.51
C THR A 324 -5.37 -19.02 -11.94
N LEU A 325 -4.88 -18.76 -13.16
CA LEU A 325 -3.69 -19.41 -13.70
C LEU A 325 -2.45 -19.08 -12.84
N SER A 326 -2.28 -17.81 -12.45
CA SER A 326 -1.20 -17.38 -11.56
C SER A 326 -1.26 -18.10 -10.21
N SER A 327 -2.45 -18.21 -9.61
CA SER A 327 -2.62 -18.93 -8.35
C SER A 327 -2.24 -20.41 -8.45
N TRP A 328 -2.57 -21.07 -9.57
CA TRP A 328 -2.17 -22.45 -9.82
C TRP A 328 -0.65 -22.59 -9.94
N PHE A 329 -0.02 -21.73 -10.74
CA PHE A 329 1.43 -21.77 -10.97
C PHE A 329 2.23 -21.47 -9.69
N ARG A 330 1.81 -20.51 -8.87
CA ARG A 330 2.47 -20.14 -7.60
C ARG A 330 2.48 -21.28 -6.56
N ASN A 331 1.49 -22.16 -6.63
CA ASN A 331 1.38 -23.35 -5.77
C ASN A 331 2.02 -24.61 -6.38
N SER A 332 2.56 -24.51 -7.61
CA SER A 332 3.15 -25.63 -8.34
C SER A 332 4.68 -25.68 -8.19
N SER A 333 5.30 -26.76 -8.67
CA SER A 333 6.76 -26.88 -8.79
C SER A 333 7.33 -26.19 -10.04
N ALA A 334 6.54 -25.43 -10.80
CA ALA A 334 6.95 -24.79 -12.06
C ALA A 334 8.13 -23.82 -11.90
N HIS A 335 8.36 -23.29 -10.70
CA HIS A 335 9.56 -22.51 -10.36
C HIS A 335 10.88 -23.23 -10.69
N ALA A 336 10.89 -24.56 -10.61
CA ALA A 336 12.09 -25.36 -10.90
C ALA A 336 12.53 -25.28 -12.36
N ILE A 337 11.60 -24.94 -13.28
CA ILE A 337 11.87 -24.91 -14.72
C ILE A 337 12.39 -23.54 -15.19
N LEU A 338 12.21 -22.48 -14.38
CA LEU A 338 12.63 -21.12 -14.72
C LEU A 338 14.09 -20.99 -15.14
N GLN A 339 14.99 -21.74 -14.50
CA GLN A 339 16.43 -21.72 -14.79
C GLN A 339 16.78 -22.23 -16.20
N TYR A 340 15.85 -22.90 -16.89
CA TYR A 340 16.06 -23.41 -18.25
C TYR A 340 15.50 -22.46 -19.32
N LEU A 341 14.85 -21.36 -18.92
CA LEU A 341 14.42 -20.34 -19.87
C LEU A 341 15.64 -19.60 -20.44
N PRO A 342 15.66 -19.31 -21.75
CA PRO A 342 16.76 -18.56 -22.37
C PRO A 342 16.99 -17.22 -21.66
N GLY A 343 18.26 -16.88 -21.41
CA GLY A 343 18.64 -15.63 -20.75
C GLY A 343 18.41 -15.60 -19.25
N VAL A 344 17.92 -16.68 -18.62
CA VAL A 344 17.66 -16.74 -17.17
C VAL A 344 18.81 -17.42 -16.44
N THR A 345 19.38 -16.73 -15.45
CA THR A 345 20.43 -17.23 -14.56
C THR A 345 19.92 -17.25 -13.13
N LYS A 346 20.05 -18.39 -12.44
CA LYS A 346 19.69 -18.49 -11.03
C LYS A 346 20.85 -17.98 -10.17
N VAL A 347 20.63 -16.87 -9.47
CA VAL A 347 21.64 -16.24 -8.60
C VAL A 347 21.59 -16.82 -7.19
N SER A 348 20.38 -17.07 -6.67
CA SER A 348 20.20 -17.68 -5.35
C SER A 348 18.93 -18.53 -5.30
N ARG A 349 18.54 -19.02 -4.11
CA ARG A 349 17.31 -19.81 -3.94
C ARG A 349 16.05 -19.05 -4.38
N GLN A 350 16.03 -17.73 -4.22
CA GLN A 350 14.87 -16.88 -4.49
C GLN A 350 15.10 -15.83 -5.58
N VAL A 351 16.32 -15.73 -6.12
CA VAL A 351 16.72 -14.66 -7.05
C VAL A 351 17.15 -15.23 -8.39
N TYR A 352 16.62 -14.66 -9.46
CA TYR A 352 17.00 -14.92 -10.84
C TYR A 352 17.39 -13.62 -11.53
N GLU A 353 18.40 -13.65 -12.37
CA GLU A 353 18.73 -12.58 -13.31
C GLU A 353 18.27 -12.98 -14.71
N VAL A 354 17.70 -12.02 -15.45
CA VAL A 354 17.18 -12.22 -16.80
C VAL A 354 17.85 -11.23 -17.75
N ASP A 355 18.69 -11.74 -18.66
CA ASP A 355 19.29 -10.94 -19.73
C ASP A 355 18.27 -10.72 -20.85
N ARG A 356 17.81 -9.47 -21.01
CA ARG A 356 16.79 -9.04 -21.97
C ARG A 356 17.21 -9.22 -23.42
N ARG A 357 18.51 -9.37 -23.70
CA ARG A 357 19.03 -9.57 -25.06
C ARG A 357 18.88 -11.02 -25.52
N ILE A 358 18.79 -11.95 -24.56
CA ILE A 358 18.71 -13.41 -24.80
C ILE A 358 17.31 -13.93 -24.46
N ALA A 359 16.67 -13.34 -23.46
CA ALA A 359 15.34 -13.71 -23.01
C ALA A 359 14.34 -13.66 -24.17
N LYS A 360 13.62 -14.77 -24.36
CA LYS A 360 12.56 -14.87 -25.37
C LYS A 360 11.34 -14.05 -24.96
N PHE A 361 10.43 -13.87 -25.91
CA PHE A 361 9.14 -13.24 -25.67
C PHE A 361 8.45 -13.87 -24.44
N LEU A 362 7.86 -13.02 -23.59
CA LEU A 362 7.10 -13.36 -22.37
C LEU A 362 7.87 -13.80 -21.11
N VAL A 363 9.20 -13.72 -21.07
CA VAL A 363 9.93 -14.16 -19.85
C VAL A 363 9.51 -13.34 -18.63
N LYS A 364 9.34 -12.02 -18.76
CA LYS A 364 8.87 -11.15 -17.66
C LYS A 364 7.48 -11.58 -17.16
N GLU A 365 6.57 -11.84 -18.08
CA GLU A 365 5.20 -12.26 -17.82
C GLU A 365 5.14 -13.64 -17.14
N ILE A 366 6.04 -14.56 -17.51
CA ILE A 366 6.17 -15.86 -16.83
C ILE A 366 6.61 -15.68 -15.37
N PHE A 367 7.56 -14.79 -15.12
CA PHE A 367 7.99 -14.47 -13.75
C PHE A 367 6.84 -13.85 -12.93
N HIS A 368 6.09 -12.89 -13.48
CA HIS A 368 4.90 -12.33 -12.82
C HIS A 368 3.83 -13.40 -12.53
N LEU A 369 3.57 -14.30 -13.49
CA LEU A 369 2.61 -15.39 -13.35
C LEU A 369 2.97 -16.30 -12.16
N LEU A 370 4.27 -16.58 -12.00
CA LEU A 370 4.82 -17.36 -10.90
C LEU A 370 5.02 -16.55 -9.60
N GLY A 371 4.59 -15.28 -9.55
CA GLY A 371 4.64 -14.46 -8.34
C GLY A 371 6.01 -13.94 -7.98
N TYR A 372 6.89 -13.79 -8.97
CA TYR A 372 8.12 -13.04 -8.78
C TYR A 372 7.86 -11.56 -8.98
N ARG A 373 8.48 -10.76 -8.12
CA ARG A 373 8.69 -9.33 -8.33
C ARG A 373 9.80 -9.15 -9.34
N VAL A 374 9.59 -8.34 -10.37
CA VAL A 374 10.60 -8.08 -11.41
C VAL A 374 11.07 -6.63 -11.29
N LEU A 375 12.38 -6.44 -11.09
CA LEU A 375 13.02 -5.13 -11.01
C LEU A 375 13.96 -4.94 -12.20
N GLU A 376 14.00 -3.73 -12.74
CA GLU A 376 14.98 -3.36 -13.77
C GLU A 376 16.31 -3.00 -13.11
N LYS A 377 17.36 -3.77 -13.42
CA LYS A 377 18.73 -3.49 -12.95
C LYS A 377 19.43 -2.49 -13.86
N ASN A 378 19.19 -2.65 -15.17
CA ASN A 378 19.68 -1.79 -16.24
C ASN A 378 18.89 -2.10 -17.53
N GLU A 379 19.19 -1.37 -18.60
CA GLU A 379 18.55 -1.50 -19.92
C GLU A 379 18.50 -2.95 -20.45
N PHE A 380 19.44 -3.80 -20.04
CA PHE A 380 19.58 -5.17 -20.56
C PHE A 380 19.26 -6.25 -19.54
N THR A 381 18.95 -5.94 -18.28
CA THR A 381 18.84 -6.97 -17.23
C THR A 381 17.69 -6.69 -16.28
N TYR A 382 16.86 -7.72 -16.08
CA TYR A 382 15.92 -7.77 -14.96
C TYR A 382 16.47 -8.63 -13.83
N ILE A 383 16.10 -8.29 -12.59
CA ILE A 383 16.25 -9.16 -11.43
C ILE A 383 14.85 -9.57 -10.96
N CYS A 384 14.63 -10.88 -10.85
CA CYS A 384 13.37 -11.47 -10.46
C CYS A 384 13.49 -12.11 -9.08
N PHE A 385 12.70 -11.63 -8.12
CA PHE A 385 12.70 -12.06 -6.73
C PHE A 385 11.43 -12.80 -6.39
N ARG A 386 11.54 -13.98 -5.78
CA ARG A 386 10.38 -14.74 -5.33
C ARG A 386 9.78 -14.06 -4.08
N ARG A 387 8.49 -13.72 -4.15
CA ARG A 387 7.69 -13.21 -3.03
C ARG A 387 7.35 -14.30 -2.02
#